data_AF-A0A024TE76-F1
#
_entry.id   AF-A0A024TE76-F1
#
_cell.length_a   1.000
_cell.length_b   1.000
_cell.length_c   1.000
_cell.angle_alpha   90.00
_cell.angle_beta   90.00
_cell.angle_gamma   90.00
#
_symmetry.space_group_name_H-M   'P 1'
#
loop_
_entity.id
_entity.type
_entity.pdbx_description
1 polymer ?
#
loop_
_entity_poly.entity_id
_entity_poly.type
_entity_poly.pdbx_seq_one_letter_code
_entity_poly.pdbx_strand_id
1 'polypeptide(L)'
;MYHEGGREVTEDLVDQLAFGYGGFHVERLEKVRKVADGSFQVLVKWLGLEEDESSWELAKNLLEDIPVVFRKWCESKRQDRTVGAMMKSVGLA
;
A
#
# COMPACT_ATOMS: atom_id res chain seq x y z
N MET A 1 -41.72 6.58 -13.22
CA MET A 1 -41.57 5.63 -12.09
C MET A 1 -40.10 5.51 -11.80
N TYR A 2 -39.68 6.14 -10.72
CA TYR A 2 -38.31 6.11 -10.20
C TYR A 2 -38.08 4.74 -9.55
N HIS A 3 -37.03 4.04 -9.95
CA HIS A 3 -36.39 3.03 -9.12
C HIS A 3 -34.96 3.50 -8.89
N GLU A 4 -34.80 4.39 -7.90
CA GLU A 4 -33.53 4.58 -7.23
C GLU A 4 -33.25 3.30 -6.45
N GLY A 5 -32.69 2.31 -7.14
CA GLY A 5 -32.13 1.13 -6.52
C GLY A 5 -30.92 1.59 -5.72
N GLY A 6 -31.10 1.67 -4.41
CA GLY A 6 -30.04 1.95 -3.44
C GLY A 6 -28.85 1.07 -3.75
N ARG A 7 -27.82 1.66 -4.35
CA ARG A 7 -26.53 1.02 -4.52
C ARG A 7 -25.90 1.04 -3.13
N GLU A 8 -26.14 -0.02 -2.37
CA GLU A 8 -25.30 -0.37 -1.23
C GLU A 8 -23.86 -0.29 -1.69
N VAL A 9 -23.19 0.79 -1.31
CA VAL A 9 -21.75 0.92 -1.42
C VAL A 9 -21.21 -0.05 -0.40
N THR A 10 -21.05 -1.30 -0.80
CA THR A 10 -20.36 -2.31 0.00
C THR A 10 -18.93 -1.82 0.27
N GLU A 11 -18.34 -2.21 1.40
CA GLU A 11 -16.96 -1.85 1.76
C GLU A 11 -15.95 -2.20 0.65
N ASP A 12 -16.30 -3.14 -0.24
CA ASP A 12 -15.57 -3.44 -1.49
C ASP A 12 -15.36 -2.23 -2.41
N LEU A 13 -16.30 -1.29 -2.48
CA LEU A 13 -16.15 -0.09 -3.31
C LEU A 13 -15.09 0.86 -2.74
N VAL A 14 -14.90 0.87 -1.42
CA VAL A 14 -13.86 1.68 -0.77
C VAL A 14 -12.48 1.08 -1.01
N ASP A 15 -12.37 -0.24 -0.97
CA ASP A 15 -11.13 -0.92 -1.33
C ASP A 15 -10.84 -0.75 -2.84
N GLN A 16 -11.84 -0.84 -3.72
CA GLN A 16 -11.71 -0.54 -5.16
C GLN A 16 -11.34 0.93 -5.47
N LEU A 17 -11.79 1.90 -4.67
CA LEU A 17 -11.40 3.30 -4.82
C LEU A 17 -9.97 3.58 -4.31
N ALA A 18 -9.49 2.82 -3.32
CA ALA A 18 -8.13 2.92 -2.79
C ALA A 18 -7.07 2.34 -3.74
N PHE A 19 -7.47 1.49 -4.70
CA PHE A 19 -6.60 1.00 -5.77
C PHE A 19 -6.24 2.04 -6.83
N GLY A 20 -6.75 3.27 -6.70
CA GLY A 20 -6.36 4.39 -7.54
C GLY A 20 -6.86 4.22 -8.97
N TYR A 21 -7.57 5.22 -9.46
CA TYR A 21 -7.99 5.33 -10.86
C TYR A 21 -6.81 5.39 -11.88
N GLY A 22 -5.57 5.08 -11.47
CA GLY A 22 -4.32 5.17 -12.21
C GLY A 22 -3.54 3.85 -12.41
N GLY A 23 -4.08 2.68 -12.04
CA GLY A 23 -3.58 1.39 -12.56
C GLY A 23 -2.40 0.73 -11.82
N PHE A 24 -2.08 1.15 -10.59
CA PHE A 24 -1.12 0.40 -9.76
C PHE A 24 -1.82 -0.78 -9.09
N HIS A 25 -1.68 -1.96 -9.68
CA HIS A 25 -2.32 -3.18 -9.18
C HIS A 25 -1.45 -3.83 -8.11
N VAL A 26 -1.36 -3.22 -6.93
CA VAL A 26 -0.71 -3.83 -5.76
C VAL A 26 -1.65 -4.90 -5.20
N GLU A 27 -1.18 -6.14 -5.07
CA GLU A 27 -1.94 -7.18 -4.36
C GLU A 27 -1.75 -7.05 -2.85
N ARG A 28 -0.49 -6.93 -2.41
CA ARG A 28 -0.13 -6.82 -0.99
C ARG A 28 1.29 -6.27 -0.81
N LEU A 29 1.52 -5.67 0.36
CA LEU A 29 2.83 -5.25 0.84
C LEU A 29 3.34 -6.25 1.86
N GLU A 30 4.60 -6.67 1.74
CA GLU A 30 5.08 -7.85 2.49
C GLU A 30 6.15 -7.53 3.52
N LYS A 31 7.31 -7.02 3.07
CA LYS A 31 8.54 -6.92 3.86
C LYS A 31 9.13 -5.53 3.74
N VAL A 32 9.78 -5.06 4.80
CA VAL A 32 10.60 -3.85 4.76
C VAL A 32 12.07 -4.23 4.81
N ARG A 33 12.90 -3.50 4.05
CA ARG A 33 14.35 -3.49 4.25
C ARG A 33 14.87 -2.06 4.25
N LYS A 34 15.95 -1.85 5.00
CA LYS A 34 16.76 -0.63 4.91
C LYS A 34 17.88 -0.87 3.91
N VAL A 35 18.06 0.05 2.98
CA VAL A 35 19.10 0.02 1.96
C VAL A 35 20.35 0.75 2.49
N ALA A 36 21.52 0.47 1.91
CA ALA A 36 22.81 1.01 2.37
C ALA A 36 22.87 2.56 2.36
N ASP A 37 22.11 3.20 1.48
CA ASP A 37 21.96 4.66 1.39
C ASP A 37 21.08 5.25 2.51
N GLY A 38 20.51 4.40 3.37
CA GLY A 38 19.64 4.79 4.47
C GLY A 38 18.16 4.84 4.12
N SER A 39 17.79 4.71 2.84
CA SER A 39 16.41 4.65 2.39
C SER A 39 15.74 3.33 2.78
N PHE A 40 14.42 3.30 2.73
CA PHE A 40 13.63 2.10 2.99
C PHE A 40 12.90 1.67 1.73
N GLN A 41 12.89 0.36 1.52
CA GLN A 41 12.14 -0.28 0.47
C GLN A 41 11.15 -1.27 1.06
N VAL A 42 10.02 -1.43 0.38
CA VAL A 42 8.98 -2.39 0.69
C VAL A 42 8.82 -3.34 -0.48
N LEU A 43 8.75 -4.64 -0.17
CA LEU A 43 8.46 -5.66 -1.17
C LEU A 43 6.98 -5.61 -1.52
N VAL A 44 6.70 -5.38 -2.79
CA VAL A 44 5.36 -5.27 -3.36
C VAL A 44 5.07 -6.53 -4.15
N LYS A 45 4.02 -7.23 -3.76
CA LYS A 45 3.42 -8.25 -4.61
C LYS A 45 2.45 -7.56 -5.57
N TRP A 46 2.67 -7.75 -6.86
CA TRP A 46 1.80 -7.23 -7.90
C TRP A 46 0.65 -8.20 -8.17
N LEU A 47 -0.55 -7.65 -8.36
CA LEU A 47 -1.77 -8.38 -8.63
C LEU A 47 -1.70 -9.02 -10.02
N GLY A 48 -2.05 -10.31 -10.08
CA GLY A 48 -2.07 -11.06 -11.34
C GLY A 48 -0.69 -11.43 -11.89
N LEU A 49 0.38 -11.09 -11.18
CA LEU A 49 1.74 -11.55 -11.44
C LEU A 49 2.09 -12.71 -10.51
N GLU A 50 3.22 -13.36 -10.71
CA GLU A 50 3.74 -14.39 -9.81
C GLU A 50 4.51 -13.79 -8.62
N GLU A 51 4.91 -14.63 -7.66
CA GLU A 51 5.64 -14.20 -6.45
C GLU A 51 7.06 -13.69 -6.75
N ASP A 52 7.72 -14.29 -7.75
CA ASP A 52 9.07 -13.94 -8.21
C ASP A 52 9.12 -12.62 -8.99
N GLU A 53 7.97 -12.16 -9.47
CA GLU A 53 7.79 -10.84 -10.08
C GLU A 53 7.63 -9.72 -9.04
N SER A 54 7.61 -10.04 -7.74
CA SER A 54 7.56 -9.03 -6.68
C SER A 54 8.79 -8.12 -6.71
N SER A 55 8.57 -6.81 -6.58
CA SER A 55 9.65 -5.82 -6.64
C SER A 55 9.80 -5.04 -5.33
N TRP A 56 11.01 -4.54 -5.10
CA TRP A 56 11.31 -3.67 -3.96
C TRP A 56 11.11 -2.21 -4.35
N GLU A 57 10.02 -1.62 -3.88
CA GLU A 57 9.68 -0.22 -4.16
C GLU A 57 10.11 0.69 -3.00
N LEU A 58 10.52 1.92 -3.33
CA LEU A 58 10.87 2.89 -2.29
C LEU A 58 9.63 3.26 -1.49
N ALA A 59 9.77 3.30 -0.16
CA ALA A 59 8.69 3.69 0.75
C ALA A 59 8.11 5.07 0.42
N LYS A 60 8.94 5.98 -0.09
CA LYS A 60 8.51 7.31 -0.54
C LYS A 60 7.58 7.22 -1.76
N ASN A 61 7.92 6.39 -2.75
CA ASN A 61 7.08 6.20 -3.94
C ASN A 61 5.73 5.61 -3.55
N LEU A 62 5.71 4.60 -2.68
CA LEU A 62 4.45 4.00 -2.20
C LEU A 62 3.57 5.00 -1.44
N LEU A 63 4.16 5.95 -0.72
CA LEU A 63 3.41 7.02 -0.06
C LEU A 63 2.79 8.01 -1.06
N GLU A 64 3.42 8.21 -2.22
CA GLU A 64 2.93 9.09 -3.29
C GLU A 64 1.90 8.38 -4.18
N ASP A 65 2.17 7.12 -4.57
CA ASP A 65 1.37 6.35 -5.53
C ASP A 65 0.14 5.69 -4.89
N ILE A 66 0.30 5.08 -3.70
CA ILE A 66 -0.77 4.36 -2.98
C ILE A 66 -0.90 4.81 -1.50
N PRO A 67 -1.08 6.12 -1.25
CA PRO A 67 -1.04 6.73 0.09
C PRO A 67 -1.96 6.08 1.12
N VAL A 68 -3.14 5.60 0.71
CA VAL A 68 -4.13 5.01 1.62
C VAL A 68 -3.72 3.58 2.01
N VAL A 69 -3.38 2.76 1.02
CA VAL A 69 -2.95 1.36 1.21
C VAL A 69 -1.67 1.32 2.04
N PHE A 70 -0.68 2.15 1.70
CA PHE A 70 0.60 2.19 2.38
C PHE A 70 0.47 2.59 3.86
N ARG A 71 -0.35 3.61 4.18
CA ARG A 71 -0.59 4.02 5.58
C ARG A 71 -1.32 2.95 6.39
N LYS A 72 -2.38 2.35 5.84
CA LYS A 72 -3.10 1.25 6.51
C LYS A 72 -2.15 0.09 6.82
N TRP A 73 -1.30 -0.27 5.87
CA TRP A 73 -0.31 -1.32 6.05
C TRP A 73 0.72 -0.99 7.13
N CYS A 74 1.28 0.23 7.11
CA CYS A 74 2.22 0.70 8.12
C CYS A 74 1.62 0.62 9.53
N GLU A 75 0.38 1.07 9.72
CA GLU A 75 -0.31 0.98 11.02
C GLU A 75 -0.53 -0.46 11.47
N SER A 76 -0.91 -1.36 10.55
CA SER A 76 -1.07 -2.80 10.87
C SER A 76 0.24 -3.47 11.33
N LYS A 77 1.39 -2.90 10.95
CA LYS A 77 2.73 -3.42 11.27
C LYS A 77 3.52 -2.48 12.20
N ARG A 78 2.87 -1.53 12.87
CA ARG A 78 3.51 -0.49 13.70
C ARG A 78 4.45 -1.01 14.79
N GLN A 79 4.22 -2.23 15.28
CA GLN A 79 5.06 -2.87 16.30
C GLN A 79 6.40 -3.38 15.74
N ASP A 80 6.50 -3.57 14.42
CA ASP A 80 7.76 -3.91 13.77
C ASP A 80 8.71 -2.70 13.82
N ARG A 81 9.88 -2.90 14.43
CA ARG A 81 10.87 -1.83 14.63
C ARG A 81 11.36 -1.24 13.30
N THR A 82 11.46 -2.05 12.26
CA THR A 82 11.89 -1.64 10.92
C THR A 82 10.81 -0.80 10.25
N VAL A 83 9.54 -1.21 10.38
CA VAL A 83 8.38 -0.42 9.91
C VAL A 83 8.31 0.90 10.67
N GLY A 84 8.44 0.90 11.99
CA GLY A 84 8.46 2.13 12.78
C GLY A 84 9.60 3.08 12.39
N ALA A 85 10.80 2.55 12.09
CA ALA A 85 11.91 3.36 11.59
C ALA A 85 11.64 3.91 10.19
N MET A 86 11.04 3.11 9.31
CA MET A 86 10.62 3.54 7.98
C MET A 86 9.57 4.65 8.08
N MET A 87 8.51 4.47 8.88
CA MET A 87 7.45 5.48 9.06
C MET A 87 8.03 6.82 9.52
N LYS A 88 9.00 6.82 10.44
CA LYS A 88 9.71 8.04 10.84
C LYS A 88 10.47 8.68 9.66
N SER A 89 11.13 7.88 8.83
CA SER A 89 11.88 8.37 7.67
C SER A 89 11.01 9.01 6.59
N VAL A 90 9.76 8.55 6.44
CA VAL A 90 8.80 9.08 5.47
C VAL A 90 7.79 10.07 6.08
N GLY A 91 7.95 10.45 7.36
CA GLY A 91 7.12 11.46 8.02
C GLY A 91 5.72 10.98 8.45
N LEU A 92 5.55 9.68 8.72
CA LEU A 92 4.28 9.07 9.15
C LEU A 92 4.20 8.76 10.66
N ALA A 93 5.28 8.92 11.42
CA ALA A 93 5.37 8.53 12.84
C ALA A 93 5.78 9.68 13.76
#